data_AF-A0A7V4LW66-F1
#
_entry.id   AF-A0A7V4LW66-F1
#
_cell.length_a   1.000
_cell.length_b   1.000
_cell.length_c   1.000
_cell.angle_alpha   90.00
_cell.angle_beta   90.00
_cell.angle_gamma   90.00
#
_symmetry.space_group_name_H-M   'P 1'
#
loop_
_entity.id
_entity.type
_entity.pdbx_description
1 polymer ?
#
loop_
_entity_poly.entity_id
_entity_poly.type
_entity_poly.pdbx_seq_one_letter_code
_entity_poly.pdbx_strand_id
1 'polypeptide(L)'
;MKQKPIVHKKDLRWWELLYIPQIIAGLKITISQIFRPKYTFQYPEEKWIPTGAFRGRPVLVEENGIERCVACGLCSRVCPALAIEVQASETNLQKERYPVLFEINMLRCIFCGFCEEVCPEEAIVMSKDYELTFTSQEDGIFGKEKLLVNINELKDRLEYIRQHH
;
A
#
# COMPACT_ATOMS: atom_id res chain seq x y z
N MET A 1 29.59 -25.41 16.19
CA MET A 1 28.58 -26.27 15.56
C MET A 1 29.12 -27.69 15.46
N LYS A 2 28.68 -28.63 16.32
CA LYS A 2 29.05 -30.05 16.16
C LYS A 2 28.28 -30.61 14.97
N GLN A 3 29.00 -31.07 13.94
CA GLN A 3 28.40 -31.78 12.81
C GLN A 3 27.70 -33.04 13.35
N LYS A 4 26.43 -33.22 12.99
CA LYS A 4 25.71 -34.47 13.29
C LYS A 4 26.37 -35.59 12.48
N PRO A 5 26.63 -36.76 13.08
CA PRO A 5 27.24 -37.88 12.36
C PRO A 5 26.38 -38.29 11.17
N ILE A 6 27.03 -38.67 10.07
CA ILE A 6 26.38 -39.11 8.82
C ILE A 6 25.82 -40.52 9.09
N VAL A 7 24.50 -40.66 9.11
CA VAL A 7 23.82 -41.92 9.44
C VAL A 7 23.63 -42.76 8.18
N HIS A 8 24.22 -43.97 8.12
CA HIS A 8 24.03 -44.91 7.02
C HIS A 8 22.72 -45.71 7.17
N LYS A 9 22.01 -46.00 6.07
CA LYS A 9 20.68 -46.67 6.07
C LYS A 9 20.67 -48.04 6.77
N LYS A 10 21.82 -48.73 6.84
CA LYS A 10 21.98 -50.03 7.50
C LYS A 10 21.99 -49.95 9.04
N ASP A 11 22.16 -48.76 9.61
CA ASP A 11 22.28 -48.55 11.06
C ASP A 11 20.99 -48.02 11.71
N LEU A 12 19.91 -47.85 10.92
CA LEU A 12 18.64 -47.33 11.40
C LEU A 12 17.83 -48.42 12.10
N ARG A 13 17.28 -48.09 13.28
CA ARG A 13 16.26 -48.92 13.91
C ARG A 13 15.01 -48.97 13.02
N TRP A 14 14.25 -50.05 13.08
CA TRP A 14 13.06 -50.22 12.24
C TRP A 14 12.03 -49.07 12.36
N TRP A 15 11.89 -48.46 13.55
CA TRP A 15 11.07 -47.26 13.76
C TRP A 15 11.64 -45.99 13.11
N GLU A 16 12.97 -45.87 13.01
CA GLU A 16 13.65 -44.76 12.33
C GLU A 16 13.54 -44.93 10.81
N LEU A 17 13.51 -46.17 10.32
CA LEU A 17 13.22 -46.50 8.92
C LEU A 17 11.76 -46.22 8.53
N LEU A 18 10.82 -46.42 9.48
CA LEU A 18 9.41 -46.08 9.35
C LEU A 18 9.08 -44.60 9.64
N TYR A 19 10.09 -43.76 9.93
CA TYR A 19 9.95 -42.32 10.20
C TYR A 19 9.07 -41.91 11.41
N ILE A 20 8.76 -42.84 12.31
CA ILE A 20 7.82 -42.62 13.42
C ILE A 20 8.30 -41.53 14.40
N PRO A 21 9.58 -41.46 14.80
CA PRO A 21 10.08 -40.37 15.66
C PRO A 21 9.93 -38.98 15.03
N GLN A 22 10.11 -38.87 13.72
CA GLN A 22 9.98 -37.62 12.96
C GLN A 22 8.52 -37.20 12.86
N ILE A 23 7.61 -38.14 12.63
CA ILE A 23 6.15 -37.91 12.60
C ILE A 23 5.66 -37.42 13.97
N ILE A 24 6.06 -38.08 15.05
CA ILE A 24 5.69 -37.69 16.42
C ILE A 24 6.24 -36.30 16.76
N ALA A 25 7.49 -36.01 16.38
CA ALA A 25 8.08 -34.69 16.59
C ALA A 25 7.30 -33.58 15.86
N GLY A 26 6.87 -33.83 14.61
CA GLY A 26 6.02 -32.91 13.86
C GLY A 26 4.63 -32.72 14.51
N LEU A 27 3.97 -33.83 14.86
CA LEU A 27 2.65 -33.80 15.53
C LEU A 27 2.69 -33.04 16.85
N LYS A 28 3.77 -33.18 17.63
CA LYS A 28 3.94 -32.41 18.88
C LYS A 28 3.94 -30.90 18.64
N ILE A 29 4.58 -30.43 17.57
CA ILE A 29 4.58 -29.01 17.20
C ILE A 29 3.18 -28.59 16.79
N THR A 30 2.51 -29.37 15.94
CA THR A 30 1.13 -29.10 15.51
C THR A 30 0.16 -29.02 16.69
N ILE A 31 0.19 -30.00 17.59
CA ILE A 31 -0.62 -30.01 18.81
C ILE A 31 -0.30 -28.77 19.66
N SER A 32 0.98 -28.40 19.79
CA SER A 32 1.36 -27.18 20.51
C SER A 32 0.81 -25.91 19.87
N GLN A 33 0.63 -25.84 18.54
CA GLN A 33 0.03 -24.68 17.89
C GLN A 33 -1.49 -24.58 18.11
N ILE A 34 -2.19 -25.71 18.25
CA ILE A 34 -3.66 -25.73 18.49
C ILE A 34 -4.03 -24.95 19.75
N PHE A 35 -3.20 -25.03 20.80
CA PHE A 35 -3.45 -24.37 22.08
C PHE A 35 -2.88 -22.94 22.17
N ARG A 36 -2.23 -22.42 21.13
CA ARG A 36 -1.73 -21.04 21.13
C ARG A 36 -2.85 -20.05 20.76
N PRO A 37 -2.82 -18.82 21.29
CA PRO A 37 -3.74 -17.78 20.87
C PRO A 37 -3.55 -17.50 19.37
N LYS A 38 -4.67 -17.34 18.65
CA LYS A 38 -4.68 -17.03 17.22
C LYS A 38 -4.56 -15.52 17.03
N TYR A 39 -3.66 -15.07 16.16
CA TYR A 39 -3.59 -13.69 15.71
C TYR A 39 -4.37 -13.57 14.40
N THR A 40 -5.66 -13.28 14.50
CA THR A 40 -6.59 -13.16 13.37
C THR A 40 -7.52 -11.99 13.62
N PHE A 41 -7.78 -11.18 12.59
CA PHE A 41 -8.79 -10.12 12.61
C PHE A 41 -10.12 -10.66 12.08
N GLN A 42 -11.24 -10.26 12.66
CA GLN A 42 -12.57 -10.54 12.12
C GLN A 42 -12.96 -9.45 11.12
N TYR A 43 -12.64 -9.67 9.84
CA TYR A 43 -13.05 -8.74 8.79
C TYR A 43 -14.52 -8.98 8.40
N PRO A 44 -15.37 -7.95 8.23
CA PRO A 44 -15.04 -6.52 8.11
C PRO A 44 -15.08 -5.69 9.41
N GLU A 45 -15.46 -6.25 10.55
CA GLU A 45 -15.69 -5.51 11.80
C GLU A 45 -14.39 -4.98 12.42
N GLU A 46 -13.34 -5.80 12.41
CA GLU A 46 -11.99 -5.46 12.89
C GLU A 46 -11.06 -5.31 11.68
N LYS A 47 -10.67 -4.06 11.40
CA LYS A 47 -9.75 -3.72 10.31
C LYS A 47 -8.36 -3.42 10.82
N TRP A 48 -7.35 -3.75 10.01
CA TRP A 48 -6.00 -3.28 10.25
C TRP A 48 -5.91 -1.78 9.96
N ILE A 49 -5.30 -1.04 10.88
CA ILE A 49 -5.06 0.40 10.75
C ILE A 49 -3.64 0.58 10.21
N PRO A 50 -3.47 1.06 8.97
CA PRO A 50 -2.15 1.26 8.41
C PRO A 50 -1.38 2.37 9.14
N THR A 51 -0.06 2.24 9.19
CA THR A 51 0.82 3.30 9.71
C THR A 51 0.89 4.48 8.75
N GLY A 52 1.41 5.62 9.18
CA GLY A 52 1.64 6.78 8.30
C GLY A 52 2.56 6.50 7.12
N ALA A 53 3.37 5.43 7.19
CA ALA A 53 4.25 4.98 6.11
C ALA A 53 3.54 4.21 4.98
N PHE A 54 2.31 3.74 5.20
CA PHE A 54 1.59 2.92 4.25
C PHE A 54 1.32 3.65 2.92
N ARG A 55 1.35 2.90 1.81
CA ARG A 55 1.10 3.39 0.46
C ARG A 55 -0.20 2.81 -0.08
N GLY A 56 -1.32 3.44 0.26
CA GLY A 56 -2.67 3.06 -0.23
C GLY A 56 -3.06 3.82 -1.49
N ARG A 57 -4.35 4.13 -1.63
CA ARG A 57 -4.88 4.87 -2.77
C ARG A 57 -4.23 6.27 -2.87
N PRO A 58 -3.72 6.68 -4.04
CA PRO A 58 -3.26 8.05 -4.23
C PRO A 58 -4.45 9.02 -4.22
N VAL A 59 -4.30 10.14 -3.53
CA VAL A 59 -5.33 11.18 -3.35
C VAL A 59 -4.73 12.56 -3.57
N LEU A 60 -5.57 13.51 -3.97
CA LEU A 60 -5.22 14.92 -4.09
C LEU A 60 -5.60 15.66 -2.81
N VAL A 61 -4.71 16.52 -2.33
CA VAL A 61 -4.93 17.28 -1.11
C VAL A 61 -5.74 18.54 -1.42
N GLU A 62 -6.82 18.73 -0.66
CA GLU A 62 -7.61 19.95 -0.64
C GLU A 62 -7.40 20.71 0.68
N GLU A 63 -7.20 22.01 0.58
CA GLU A 63 -7.04 22.92 1.73
C GLU A 63 -8.02 24.08 1.60
N ASN A 64 -8.94 24.20 2.56
CA ASN A 64 -9.98 25.24 2.60
C ASN A 64 -10.83 25.34 1.31
N GLY A 65 -11.14 24.20 0.68
CA GLY A 65 -11.92 24.14 -0.57
C GLY A 65 -11.11 24.50 -1.83
N ILE A 66 -9.79 24.63 -1.71
CA ILE A 66 -8.88 24.88 -2.82
C ILE A 66 -7.93 23.70 -2.96
N GLU A 67 -7.86 23.14 -4.15
CA GLU A 67 -6.90 22.08 -4.47
C GLU A 67 -5.45 22.57 -4.35
N ARG A 68 -4.58 21.76 -3.75
CA ARG A 68 -3.15 22.12 -3.63
C ARG A 68 -2.42 22.09 -4.95
N CYS A 69 -2.83 21.21 -5.87
CA CYS A 69 -2.13 20.94 -7.13
C CYS A 69 -2.02 22.18 -8.03
N VAL A 70 -0.81 22.45 -8.51
CA VAL A 70 -0.50 23.54 -9.47
C VAL A 70 -0.35 23.04 -10.91
N ALA A 71 -0.72 21.79 -11.18
CA ALA A 71 -0.63 21.15 -12.49
C ALA A 71 0.77 21.20 -13.15
N CYS A 72 1.84 21.01 -12.36
CA CYS A 72 3.22 20.99 -12.86
C CYS A 72 3.55 19.76 -13.74
N GLY A 73 2.74 18.69 -13.66
CA GLY A 73 2.90 17.47 -14.47
C GLY A 73 4.03 16.53 -14.05
N LEU A 74 4.79 16.85 -12.99
CA LEU A 74 5.91 16.03 -12.52
C LEU A 74 5.46 14.61 -12.13
N CYS A 75 4.31 14.48 -11.47
CA CYS A 75 3.73 13.19 -11.07
C CYS A 75 3.41 12.28 -12.26
N SER A 76 2.94 12.85 -13.39
CA SER A 76 2.68 12.10 -14.62
C SER A 76 3.99 11.62 -15.26
N ARG A 77 5.00 12.49 -15.30
CA ARG A 77 6.30 12.19 -15.90
C ARG A 77 7.10 11.14 -15.12
N VAL A 78 7.03 11.14 -13.79
CA VAL A 78 7.73 10.16 -12.94
C VAL A 78 7.02 8.81 -12.88
N CYS A 79 5.74 8.74 -13.27
CA CYS A 79 4.93 7.53 -13.12
C CYS A 79 5.48 6.39 -13.99
N PRO A 80 6.00 5.29 -13.40
CA PRO A 80 6.60 4.20 -14.17
C PRO A 80 5.57 3.43 -15.01
N ALA A 81 4.30 3.41 -14.56
CA ALA A 81 3.20 2.75 -15.25
C ALA A 81 2.43 3.66 -16.22
N LEU A 82 2.81 4.95 -16.31
CA LEU A 82 2.11 5.98 -17.10
C LEU A 82 0.60 6.01 -16.81
N ALA A 83 0.23 5.96 -15.53
CA ALA A 83 -1.16 5.83 -15.07
C ALA A 83 -1.85 7.18 -14.79
N ILE A 84 -1.11 8.30 -14.85
CA ILE A 84 -1.61 9.63 -14.47
C ILE A 84 -1.64 10.54 -15.68
N GLU A 85 -2.78 11.18 -15.93
CA GLU A 85 -2.94 12.23 -16.92
C GLU A 85 -3.25 13.57 -16.23
N VAL A 86 -2.55 14.63 -16.65
CA VAL A 86 -2.71 15.98 -16.10
C VAL A 86 -2.80 16.98 -17.24
N GLN A 87 -3.84 17.81 -17.22
CA GLN A 87 -3.97 18.95 -18.12
C GLN A 87 -4.12 20.23 -17.29
N ALA A 88 -3.31 21.23 -17.61
CA ALA A 88 -3.26 22.50 -16.87
C ALA A 88 -4.09 23.59 -17.55
N SER A 89 -4.77 24.41 -16.76
CA SER A 89 -5.41 25.65 -17.20
C SER A 89 -4.96 26.83 -16.34
N GLU A 90 -5.11 28.04 -16.86
CA GLU A 90 -4.84 29.29 -16.15
C GLU A 90 -6.01 29.64 -15.21
N THR A 91 -5.70 30.23 -14.07
CA THR A 91 -6.71 30.73 -13.10
C THR A 91 -6.39 32.15 -12.65
N ASN A 92 -7.41 32.85 -12.16
CA ASN A 92 -7.30 34.22 -11.63
C ASN A 92 -6.99 34.25 -10.13
N LEU A 93 -6.77 33.09 -9.50
CA LEU A 93 -6.39 32.98 -8.09
C LEU A 93 -4.91 33.32 -7.89
N GLN A 94 -4.43 33.34 -6.64
CA GLN A 94 -3.01 33.53 -6.33
C GLN A 94 -2.09 32.50 -6.99
N LYS A 95 -2.62 31.30 -7.31
CA LYS A 95 -1.90 30.29 -8.09
C LYS A 95 -2.03 30.62 -9.57
N GLU A 96 -0.94 30.55 -10.33
CA GLU A 96 -0.97 30.84 -11.77
C GLU A 96 -1.72 29.76 -12.57
N ARG A 97 -1.69 28.50 -12.11
CA ARG A 97 -2.22 27.34 -12.85
C ARG A 97 -2.93 26.35 -11.92
N TYR A 98 -3.90 25.62 -12.47
CA TYR A 98 -4.62 24.54 -11.80
C TYR A 98 -4.89 23.38 -12.76
N PRO A 99 -5.12 22.15 -12.25
CA PRO A 99 -5.46 21.02 -13.10
C PRO A 99 -6.94 21.10 -13.53
N VAL A 100 -7.18 21.33 -14.83
CA VAL A 100 -8.52 21.18 -15.41
C VAL A 100 -8.91 19.71 -15.53
N LEU A 101 -7.94 18.87 -15.87
CA LEU A 101 -8.05 17.41 -15.84
C LEU A 101 -6.93 16.86 -14.94
N PHE A 102 -7.31 16.01 -14.00
CA PHE A 102 -6.38 15.18 -13.25
C PHE A 102 -7.03 13.80 -13.13
N GLU A 103 -6.46 12.83 -13.82
CA GLU A 103 -6.99 11.46 -13.85
C GLU A 103 -5.91 10.47 -13.44
N ILE A 104 -6.28 9.49 -12.62
CA ILE A 104 -5.45 8.34 -12.31
C ILE A 104 -6.20 7.06 -12.70
N ASN A 105 -5.60 6.28 -13.58
CA ASN A 105 -6.07 4.94 -13.88
C ASN A 105 -5.59 3.97 -12.79
N MET A 106 -6.47 3.61 -11.86
CA MET A 106 -6.17 2.73 -10.72
C MET A 106 -5.88 1.29 -11.14
N LEU A 107 -6.30 0.87 -12.34
CA LEU A 107 -5.99 -0.45 -12.88
C LEU A 107 -4.56 -0.56 -13.41
N ARG A 108 -3.92 0.58 -13.71
CA ARG A 108 -2.52 0.67 -14.14
C ARG A 108 -1.58 1.10 -13.01
N CYS A 109 -2.09 1.83 -12.02
CA CYS A 109 -1.31 2.29 -10.89
C CYS A 109 -0.72 1.12 -10.11
N ILE A 110 0.59 1.15 -9.84
CA ILE A 110 1.30 0.14 -9.05
C ILE A 110 1.55 0.58 -7.59
N PHE A 111 0.94 1.70 -7.17
CA PHE A 111 1.01 2.24 -5.80
C PHE A 111 2.45 2.46 -5.27
N CYS A 112 3.39 2.76 -6.17
CA CYS A 112 4.81 2.91 -5.83
C CYS A 112 5.12 4.14 -4.96
N GLY A 113 4.31 5.21 -5.02
CA GLY A 113 4.51 6.44 -4.25
C GLY A 113 5.43 7.50 -4.88
N PHE A 114 6.03 7.26 -6.05
CA PHE A 114 6.91 8.27 -6.68
C PHE A 114 6.21 9.58 -7.03
N CYS A 115 4.91 9.54 -7.32
CA CYS A 115 4.13 10.75 -7.58
C CYS A 115 4.03 11.67 -6.36
N GLU A 116 4.04 11.11 -5.14
CA GLU A 116 4.04 11.84 -3.89
C GLU A 116 5.43 12.43 -3.61
N GLU A 117 6.49 11.63 -3.74
CA GLU A 117 7.87 12.06 -3.51
C GLU A 117 8.31 13.19 -4.45
N VAL A 118 7.86 13.19 -5.70
CA VAL A 118 8.22 14.23 -6.68
C VAL A 118 7.38 15.53 -6.53
N CYS A 119 6.32 15.52 -5.72
CA CYS A 119 5.37 16.63 -5.70
C CYS A 119 5.90 17.80 -4.88
N PRO A 120 6.20 18.96 -5.49
CA PRO A 120 6.79 20.09 -4.76
C PRO A 120 5.81 20.76 -3.76
N GLU A 121 4.51 20.64 -4.02
CA GLU A 121 3.45 21.28 -3.22
C GLU A 121 2.72 20.29 -2.28
N GLU A 122 3.24 19.06 -2.12
CA GLU A 122 2.58 17.98 -1.37
C GLU A 122 1.10 17.80 -1.78
N ALA A 123 0.81 17.99 -3.07
CA ALA A 123 -0.54 18.04 -3.60
C ALA A 123 -1.15 16.67 -3.91
N ILE A 124 -0.32 15.66 -4.12
CA ILE A 124 -0.72 14.25 -4.26
C ILE A 124 -0.01 13.45 -3.18
N VAL A 125 -0.76 12.65 -2.43
CA VAL A 125 -0.23 11.82 -1.34
C VAL A 125 -0.85 10.43 -1.36
N MET A 126 -0.19 9.48 -0.73
CA MET A 126 -0.67 8.11 -0.59
C MET A 126 -1.54 8.01 0.67
N SER A 127 -2.84 7.80 0.50
CA SER A 127 -3.77 7.64 1.62
C SER A 127 -3.62 6.27 2.31
N LYS A 128 -4.36 6.08 3.40
CA LYS A 128 -4.48 4.78 4.08
C LYS A 128 -5.53 3.86 3.48
N ASP A 129 -6.24 4.31 2.45
CA ASP A 129 -7.30 3.51 1.83
C ASP A 129 -6.68 2.37 1.02
N TYR A 130 -6.93 1.14 1.45
CA TYR A 130 -6.49 -0.07 0.74
C TYR A 130 -7.65 -0.86 0.12
N GLU A 131 -8.89 -0.51 0.47
CA GLU A 131 -10.09 -1.20 -0.01
C GLU A 131 -10.55 -0.61 -1.34
N LEU A 132 -9.86 -0.97 -2.42
CA LEU A 132 -10.22 -0.58 -3.78
C LEU A 132 -10.86 -1.76 -4.49
N THR A 133 -12.18 -1.67 -4.69
CA THR A 133 -12.94 -2.64 -5.46
C THR A 133 -13.69 -1.91 -6.56
N PHE A 134 -13.67 -2.48 -7.77
CA PHE A 134 -14.30 -1.90 -8.94
C PHE A 134 -15.23 -2.94 -9.54
N THR A 135 -16.41 -2.50 -9.97
CA THR A 135 -17.38 -3.41 -10.62
C THR A 135 -17.17 -3.37 -12.15
N SER A 136 -16.77 -2.22 -12.68
CA SER A 136 -16.42 -2.04 -14.09
C SER A 136 -15.02 -1.45 -14.28
N GLN A 137 -14.55 -1.41 -15.54
CA GLN A 137 -13.24 -0.83 -15.87
C GLN A 137 -13.25 0.70 -15.71
N GLU A 138 -14.36 1.33 -16.07
CA GLU A 138 -14.57 2.78 -15.99
C GLU A 138 -14.56 3.25 -14.53
N ASP A 139 -15.09 2.44 -13.61
CA ASP A 139 -15.03 2.73 -12.16
C ASP A 139 -13.59 2.84 -11.66
N GLY A 140 -12.66 2.10 -12.26
CA GLY A 140 -11.22 2.11 -11.94
C GLY A 140 -10.47 3.34 -12.45
N ILE A 141 -11.14 4.23 -13.18
CA ILE A 141 -10.58 5.50 -13.64
C ILE A 141 -11.05 6.61 -12.71
N PHE A 142 -10.12 7.20 -11.98
CA PHE A 142 -10.42 8.19 -10.94
C PHE A 142 -10.13 9.58 -11.46
N GLY A 143 -11.19 10.36 -11.66
CA GLY A 143 -11.10 11.79 -11.95
C GLY A 143 -10.79 12.62 -10.70
N LYS A 144 -10.58 13.91 -10.92
CA LYS A 144 -10.16 14.88 -9.90
C LYS A 144 -11.11 14.89 -8.70
N GLU A 145 -12.41 14.84 -8.96
CA GLU A 145 -13.48 14.83 -7.97
C GLU A 145 -13.44 13.62 -7.01
N LYS A 146 -13.00 12.44 -7.48
CA LYS A 146 -12.85 11.23 -6.64
C LYS A 146 -11.52 11.21 -5.87
N LEU A 147 -10.56 12.01 -6.32
CA LEU A 147 -9.22 12.06 -5.74
C LEU A 147 -9.10 13.09 -4.62
N LEU A 148 -9.88 14.17 -4.66
CA LEU A 148 -9.82 15.24 -3.68
C LEU A 148 -10.23 14.76 -2.29
N VAL A 149 -9.35 14.99 -1.32
CA VAL A 149 -9.54 14.67 0.09
C VAL A 149 -9.06 15.86 0.93
N ASN A 150 -9.81 16.17 1.98
CA ASN A 150 -9.47 17.27 2.86
C ASN A 150 -8.16 16.98 3.61
N ILE A 151 -7.31 17.99 3.73
CA ILE A 151 -6.03 17.93 4.45
C ILE A 151 -6.17 17.32 5.87
N ASN A 152 -7.31 17.53 6.54
CA ASN A 152 -7.50 17.05 7.91
C ASN A 152 -7.47 15.52 8.05
N GLU A 153 -7.86 14.79 7.00
CA GLU A 153 -7.85 13.32 6.98
C GLU A 153 -6.45 12.76 6.68
N LEU A 154 -5.55 13.60 6.15
CA LEU A 154 -4.24 13.21 5.65
C LEU A 154 -3.08 13.62 6.58
N LYS A 155 -3.38 14.14 7.78
CA LYS A 155 -2.38 14.66 8.73
C LYS A 155 -1.26 13.67 9.02
N ASP A 156 -1.60 12.42 9.34
CA ASP A 156 -0.62 11.39 9.68
C ASP A 156 0.36 11.11 8.52
N ARG A 157 -0.14 11.13 7.27
CA ARG A 157 0.71 10.93 6.09
C ARG A 157 1.60 12.15 5.83
N LEU A 158 1.03 13.35 5.89
CA LEU A 158 1.77 14.60 5.68
C LEU A 158 2.87 14.79 6.73
N GLU A 159 2.58 14.48 8.01
CA GLU A 159 3.56 14.49 9.09
C GLU A 159 4.67 13.46 8.84
N TYR A 160 4.32 12.25 8.39
CA TYR A 160 5.30 11.22 8.04
C TYR A 160 6.26 11.68 6.93
N ILE A 161 5.74 12.25 5.84
CA ILE A 161 6.54 12.72 4.70
C ILE A 161 7.54 13.79 5.17
N ARG A 162 7.06 14.81 5.90
CA ARG A 162 7.88 15.95 6.37
C ARG A 162 8.98 15.55 7.35
N GLN A 163 8.85 14.42 8.03
CA GLN A 163 9.89 13.91 8.94
C GLN A 163 10.98 13.11 8.23
N HIS A 164 10.72 12.58 7.04
CA HIS A 164 11.58 11.59 6.37
C HIS A 164 12.08 12.05 5.00
N HIS A 165 11.80 13.29 4.60
CA HIS A 165 12.15 13.86 3.30
C HIS A 165 12.74 15.28 3.45
#